data_AF-A0A497QWS4-F1
#
_entry.id   AF-A0A497QWS4-F1
#
_cell.length_a   1.000
_cell.length_b   1.000
_cell.length_c   1.000
_cell.angle_alpha   90.00
_cell.angle_beta   90.00
_cell.angle_gamma   90.00
#
_symmetry.space_group_name_H-M   'P 1'
#
loop_
_entity.id
_entity.type
_entity.pdbx_description
1 polymer ?
#
loop_
_entity_poly.entity_id
_entity_poly.type
_entity_poly.pdbx_seq_one_letter_code
_entity_poly.pdbx_strand_id
1 'polypeptide(L)' 'MKYENRRLTVGISKTINLGNYESIKVHTGIAVDISNSADVDEAYNDLFEECTGQVLMYEEEFLGGEKK' A
#
# COMPACT_ATOMS: atom_id res chain seq x y z
N MET A 1 11.79 31.19 -3.14
CA MET A 1 11.13 30.21 -4.02
C MET A 1 9.94 29.66 -3.26
N LYS A 2 8.71 29.79 -3.78
CA LYS A 2 7.55 29.06 -3.23
C LYS A 2 7.63 27.65 -3.81
N TYR A 3 7.91 26.66 -2.98
CA TYR A 3 7.77 25.27 -3.38
C TYR A 3 6.28 24.98 -3.43
N GLU A 4 5.72 24.95 -4.64
CA GLU A 4 4.38 24.42 -4.86
C GLU A 4 4.50 22.90 -4.86
N ASN A 5 3.99 22.28 -3.79
CA ASN A 5 3.95 20.84 -3.62
C ASN A 5 2.57 20.32 -4.02
N ARG A 6 2.54 19.12 -4.60
CA ARG A 6 1.34 18.33 -4.85
C ARG A 6 1.33 17.18 -3.87
N ARG A 7 0.14 16.76 -3.43
CA ARG A 7 -0.01 15.54 -2.64
C ARG A 7 -0.32 14.38 -3.57
N LEU A 8 0.51 13.35 -3.54
CA LEU A 8 0.22 12.06 -4.15
C LEU A 8 -0.26 11.10 -3.06
N THR A 9 -1.28 10.31 -3.36
CA THR A 9 -1.79 9.29 -2.44
C THR A 9 -2.03 8.01 -3.24
N VAL A 10 -1.40 6.93 -2.80
CA VAL A 10 -1.55 5.60 -3.37
C VAL A 10 -2.15 4.72 -2.30
N GLY A 11 -3.14 3.91 -2.68
CA GLY A 11 -3.79 2.99 -1.77
C GLY A 11 -4.11 1.68 -2.46
N ILE A 12 -3.86 0.58 -1.76
CA ILE A 12 -4.10 -0.78 -2.22
C ILE A 12 -5.09 -1.44 -1.28
N SER A 13 -5.98 -2.23 -1.85
CA SER A 13 -6.94 -3.02 -1.08
C SER A 13 -6.88 -4.45 -1.55
N LYS A 14 -6.73 -5.38 -0.62
CA LYS A 14 -6.71 -6.83 -0.92
C LYS A 14 -7.66 -7.56 0.00
N THR A 15 -8.44 -8.46 -0.58
CA THR A 15 -9.21 -9.44 0.19
C THR A 15 -8.37 -10.70 0.33
N ILE A 16 -8.15 -11.15 1.56
CA ILE A 16 -7.46 -12.37 1.92
C ILE A 16 -8.53 -13.37 2.36
N ASN A 17 -8.56 -14.55 1.73
CA ASN A 17 -9.45 -15.63 2.12
C ASN A 17 -8.76 -16.49 3.18
N LEU A 18 -9.39 -16.63 4.35
CA LEU A 18 -8.85 -17.43 5.45
C LEU A 18 -9.28 -18.89 5.41
N GLY A 19 -10.23 -19.25 4.54
CA GLY A 19 -10.92 -20.53 4.58
C GLY A 19 -12.18 -20.46 5.44
N ASN A 20 -12.92 -21.57 5.58
CA ASN A 20 -14.13 -21.66 6.41
C ASN A 20 -15.20 -20.55 6.18
N TYR A 21 -15.34 -20.06 4.95
CA TYR A 21 -16.24 -18.96 4.58
C TYR A 21 -15.87 -17.60 5.22
N GLU A 22 -14.65 -17.45 5.73
CA GLU A 22 -14.12 -16.21 6.29
C GLU A 22 -13.15 -15.52 5.32
N SER A 23 -13.24 -14.20 5.30
CA SER A 23 -12.29 -13.35 4.57
C SER A 23 -12.03 -12.07 5.35
N ILE A 24 -10.81 -11.56 5.21
CA ILE A 24 -10.41 -10.26 5.74
C ILE A 24 -10.11 -9.35 4.56
N LYS A 25 -10.52 -8.09 4.66
CA LYS A 25 -10.12 -7.06 3.71
C LYS A 25 -9.08 -6.15 4.34
N VAL A 26 -7.91 -6.09 3.73
CA VAL A 26 -6.79 -5.24 4.14
C VAL A 26 -6.74 -4.03 3.22
N HIS A 27 -6.54 -2.87 3.82
CA HIS A 27 -6.39 -1.58 3.14
C HIS A 27 -5.07 -0.96 3.57
N THR A 28 -4.19 -0.66 2.63
CA THR A 28 -2.97 0.11 2.86
C THR A 28 -3.03 1.39 2.04
N GLY A 29 -2.41 2.45 2.54
CA GLY A 29 -2.36 3.71 1.83
C GLY A 29 -1.24 4.60 2.35
N ILE A 30 -0.51 5.19 1.42
CA ILE A 30 0.60 6.09 1.70
C ILE A 30 0.35 7.39 0.96
N ALA A 31 0.55 8.50 1.66
CA ALA A 31 0.44 9.85 1.11
C ALA A 31 1.76 10.59 1.31
N VAL A 32 2.25 11.21 0.23
CA VAL A 32 3.49 12.00 0.25
C VAL A 32 3.30 13.30 -0.50
N ASP A 33 4.01 14.33 -0.06
CA ASP A 33 4.06 15.61 -0.74
C ASP A 33 5.24 15.62 -1.72
N ILE A 34 4.96 15.72 -3.01
CA ILE A 34 5.95 15.77 -4.10
C ILE A 34 6.05 17.18 -4.68
N SER A 35 7.21 17.55 -5.21
CA SER A 35 7.37 18.85 -5.88
C SER A 35 6.60 18.89 -7.21
N ASN A 36 6.27 20.09 -7.70
CA ASN A 36 5.65 20.27 -9.02
C ASN A 36 6.50 19.74 -10.18
N SER A 37 7.82 19.70 -10.03
CA SER A 37 8.75 19.19 -11.05
C SER A 37 9.10 17.72 -10.89
N ALA A 38 8.62 17.05 -9.84
CA ALA A 38 8.85 15.63 -9.62
C ALA A 38 8.12 14.79 -10.68
N ASP A 39 8.77 13.69 -11.10
CA ASP A 39 8.14 12.66 -11.91
C ASP A 39 7.07 11.94 -11.07
N VAL A 40 5.82 12.02 -11.55
CA VAL A 40 4.67 11.45 -10.84
C VAL A 40 4.63 9.94 -10.98
N ASP A 41 5.10 9.41 -12.12
CA ASP A 41 5.06 7.98 -12.40
C ASP A 41 6.10 7.23 -11.57
N GLU A 42 7.31 7.81 -11.44
CA GLU A 42 8.34 7.28 -10.53
C GLU A 42 7.84 7.28 -9.08
N ALA A 43 7.35 8.44 -8.58
CA ALA A 43 6.83 8.53 -7.22
C ALA A 43 5.62 7.61 -6.97
N TYR A 44 4.75 7.42 -7.97
CA TYR A 44 3.64 6.47 -7.86
C TYR A 44 4.13 5.03 -7.74
N ASN A 45 5.11 4.62 -8.57
CA ASN A 45 5.64 3.26 -8.58
C ASN A 45 6.30 2.92 -7.25
N ASP A 46 7.10 3.83 -6.68
CA ASP A 46 7.73 3.65 -5.37
C ASP A 46 6.68 3.43 -4.27
N LEU A 47 5.66 4.29 -4.22
CA LEU A 47 4.58 4.17 -3.23
C LEU A 47 3.72 2.92 -3.44
N PHE A 48 3.52 2.51 -4.69
CA PHE A 48 2.78 1.32 -5.05
C PHE A 48 3.51 0.05 -4.60
N GLU A 49 4.83 -0.02 -4.81
CA GLU A 49 5.67 -1.12 -4.35
C GLU A 49 5.64 -1.22 -2.82
N GLU A 50 5.78 -0.09 -2.12
CA GLU A 50 5.71 -0.06 -0.66
C GLU A 50 4.33 -0.49 -0.12
N CYS A 51 3.24 0.05 -0.68
CA CYS A 51 1.88 -0.35 -0.33
C CYS A 51 1.64 -1.84 -0.58
N THR A 52 2.22 -2.39 -1.67
CA THR A 52 2.09 -3.80 -2.02
C THR A 52 2.84 -4.67 -1.03
N GLY A 53 4.06 -4.30 -0.66
CA GLY A 53 4.85 -4.99 0.36
C GLY A 53 4.11 -5.09 1.69
N GLN A 54 3.51 -3.98 2.16
CA GLN A 54 2.71 -3.98 3.39
C GLN A 54 1.53 -4.96 3.32
N VAL A 55 0.80 -5.00 2.21
CA VAL A 55 -0.33 -5.92 2.03
C VAL A 55 0.13 -7.38 2.06
N LEU A 56 1.25 -7.69 1.41
CA LEU A 56 1.79 -9.06 1.37
C LEU A 56 2.28 -9.51 2.75
N MET A 57 2.92 -8.63 3.53
CA MET A 57 3.29 -8.94 4.92
C MET A 57 2.06 -9.26 5.76
N TYR A 58 0.98 -8.48 5.66
CA TYR A 58 -0.26 -8.77 6.38
C TYR A 58 -0.87 -10.11 5.95
N GLU A 59 -0.86 -10.43 4.66
CA GLU A 59 -1.31 -11.72 4.18
C GLU A 59 -0.50 -12.89 4.76
N GLU A 60 0.83 -12.76 4.81
CA GLU A 60 1.69 -13.76 5.44
C GLU A 60 1.45 -13.88 6.94
N GLU A 61 1.18 -12.78 7.64
CA GLU A 61 0.81 -12.81 9.07
C GLU A 61 -0.52 -13.56 9.29
N PHE A 62 -1.53 -13.27 8.47
CA PHE A 62 -2.84 -13.92 8.59
C PHE A 62 -2.83 -15.39 8.17
N LEU A 63 -2.09 -15.77 7.13
CA LEU A 63 -2.04 -17.15 6.61
C LEU A 63 -0.95 -18.00 7.27
N GLY A 64 0.17 -17.39 7.69
CA GLY A 64 1.32 -18.06 8.30
C GLY A 64 1.23 -18.16 9.82
N GLY A 65 0.41 -17.32 10.47
CA GLY A 65 0.17 -17.33 11.91
C GLY A 65 -0.48 -18.62 12.44
N GLU A 66 -1.11 -19.43 11.59
CA GLU A 66 -1.71 -20.73 11.98
C GLU A 66 -0.69 -21.85 12.24
N LYS A 67 0.63 -21.62 12.07
CA LYS A 67 1.67 -22.65 12.24
C LYS A 67 2.42 -22.64 13.59
N LYS A 68 1.94 -21.94 14.62
CA LYS A 68 2.55 -21.99 15.96
C LYS A 68 1.62 -22.56 17.02
#